data_AF-A0A8I2FTD3-F1
#
_entry.id   AF-A0A8I2FTD3-F1
#
_cell.length_a   1.000
_cell.length_b   1.000
_cell.length_c   1.000
_cell.angle_alpha   90.00
_cell.angle_beta   90.00
_cell.angle_gamma   90.00
#
_symmetry.space_group_name_H-M   'P 1'
#
loop_
_entity.id
_entity.type
_entity.pdbx_description
1 polymer ?
#
loop_
_entity_poly.entity_id
_entity_poly.type
_entity_poly.pdbx_seq_one_letter_code
_entity_poly.pdbx_strand_id
1 'polypeptide(L)'
;MRIKMIAVAPYDGWAFIIKEEQLYLLRPPYQSGDLIEMSEKDLASAISKYMFHECHLGFCNLSETISFLKKKYVEAMEKQGISLPKQEELKSLLRYATDEILWGYLEKAEKEFIPQRNLDAAEAIALALMRIDKVIKNDTMFNKALDIIDRCQEERNKLRDFILDTGVLKHRFPNAEKRYTKKSIIEIMKDTYKRKQLLSV
;
A
#
# COMPACT_ATOMS: atom_id res chain seq x y z
N MET A 1 14.00 1.67 -10.59
CA MET A 1 13.52 2.16 -11.89
C MET A 1 12.96 3.56 -11.69
N ARG A 2 13.47 4.60 -12.36
CA ARG A 2 13.08 5.99 -12.04
C ARG A 2 11.77 6.37 -12.76
N ILE A 3 10.83 6.93 -12.01
CA ILE A 3 9.57 7.50 -12.50
C ILE A 3 9.66 9.01 -12.41
N LYS A 4 9.21 9.73 -13.43
CA LYS A 4 9.13 11.20 -13.43
C LYS A 4 7.68 11.63 -13.48
N MET A 5 7.22 12.42 -12.53
CA MET A 5 5.92 13.07 -12.57
C MET A 5 6.05 14.43 -13.28
N ILE A 6 5.15 14.69 -14.22
CA ILE A 6 5.23 15.83 -15.15
C ILE A 6 4.07 16.80 -14.98
N ALA A 7 2.92 16.27 -14.55
CA ALA A 7 1.80 17.11 -14.15
C ALA A 7 0.97 16.41 -13.09
N VAL A 8 0.29 17.19 -12.25
CA VAL A 8 -0.56 16.70 -11.16
C VAL A 8 -1.86 17.51 -11.10
N ALA A 9 -2.98 16.81 -10.92
CA ALA A 9 -4.25 17.39 -10.51
C ALA A 9 -4.49 17.00 -9.03
N PRO A 10 -4.05 17.83 -8.07
CA PRO A 10 -3.99 17.43 -6.66
C PRO A 10 -5.39 17.18 -6.07
N TYR A 11 -6.42 17.88 -6.54
CA TYR A 11 -7.79 17.72 -6.06
C TYR A 11 -8.46 16.42 -6.53
N ASP A 12 -8.01 15.87 -7.66
CA ASP A 12 -8.54 14.61 -8.19
C ASP A 12 -7.63 13.42 -7.82
N GLY A 13 -6.42 13.69 -7.34
CA GLY A 13 -5.38 12.68 -7.13
C GLY A 13 -4.79 12.13 -8.43
N TRP A 14 -4.94 12.84 -9.56
CA TRP A 14 -4.45 12.35 -10.85
C TRP A 14 -3.05 12.88 -11.13
N ALA A 15 -2.27 12.12 -11.91
CA ALA A 15 -0.95 12.57 -12.34
C ALA A 15 -0.54 11.99 -13.68
N PHE A 16 0.21 12.78 -14.44
CA PHE A 16 0.96 12.30 -15.59
C PHE A 16 2.37 11.93 -15.17
N ILE A 17 2.80 10.72 -15.53
CA ILE A 17 4.12 10.20 -15.21
C ILE A 17 4.81 9.63 -16.45
N ILE A 18 6.12 9.81 -16.55
CA ILE A 18 6.97 9.04 -17.46
C ILE A 18 7.58 7.86 -16.71
N LYS A 19 7.38 6.68 -17.28
CA LYS A 19 7.90 5.39 -16.83
C LYS A 19 8.41 4.66 -18.06
N GLU A 20 9.68 4.22 -18.06
CA GLU A 20 10.26 3.49 -19.21
C GLU A 20 10.10 4.26 -20.54
N GLU A 21 10.33 5.58 -20.51
CA GLU A 21 10.20 6.49 -21.67
C GLU A 21 8.78 6.66 -22.24
N GLN A 22 7.78 6.03 -21.61
CA GLN A 22 6.38 6.15 -21.98
C GLN A 22 5.61 7.02 -20.98
N LEU A 23 4.64 7.78 -21.49
CA LEU A 23 3.78 8.65 -20.72
C LEU A 23 2.52 7.90 -20.28
N TYR A 24 2.21 7.97 -19.00
CA TYR A 24 1.05 7.34 -18.41
C TYR A 24 0.24 8.34 -17.57
N LEU A 25 -1.08 8.18 -17.57
CA LEU A 25 -1.97 8.75 -16.59
C LEU A 25 -2.14 7.76 -15.43
N LEU A 26 -1.88 8.25 -14.23
CA LEU A 26 -2.09 7.57 -12.97
C LEU A 26 -3.28 8.21 -12.25
N ARG A 27 -4.29 7.41 -11.90
CA ARG A 27 -5.51 7.88 -11.22
C ARG A 27 -5.97 6.88 -10.13
N PRO A 28 -6.70 7.34 -9.09
CA PRO A 28 -7.39 6.44 -8.17
C PRO A 28 -8.30 5.45 -8.92
N PRO A 29 -8.43 4.19 -8.46
CA PRO A 29 -7.96 3.62 -7.19
C PRO A 29 -6.48 3.18 -7.13
N TYR A 30 -5.64 3.56 -8.10
CA TYR A 30 -4.20 3.25 -8.19
C TYR A 30 -3.88 1.76 -8.13
N GLN A 31 -4.62 0.95 -8.88
CA GLN A 31 -4.31 -0.47 -9.08
C GLN A 31 -3.20 -0.62 -10.12
N SER A 32 -2.49 -1.74 -10.07
CA SER A 32 -1.39 -2.06 -10.99
C SER A 32 -1.79 -2.04 -12.47
N GLY A 33 -3.09 -2.22 -12.77
CA GLY A 33 -3.67 -2.13 -14.12
C GLY A 33 -4.19 -0.75 -14.52
N ASP A 34 -4.13 0.25 -13.64
CA ASP A 34 -4.72 1.58 -13.88
C ASP A 34 -3.78 2.56 -14.60
N LEU A 35 -2.62 2.09 -15.08
CA LEU A 35 -1.71 2.90 -15.89
C LEU A 35 -2.26 2.97 -17.32
N ILE A 36 -2.81 4.13 -17.67
CA ILE A 36 -3.34 4.39 -19.01
C ILE A 36 -2.24 5.09 -19.80
N GLU A 37 -1.80 4.49 -20.90
CA GLU A 37 -0.83 5.14 -21.81
C GLU A 37 -1.48 6.37 -22.46
N MET A 38 -0.74 7.47 -22.51
CA MET A 38 -1.24 8.77 -22.98
C MET A 38 -0.26 9.40 -23.97
N SER A 39 -0.76 10.28 -24.83
CA SER A 39 0.08 11.08 -25.72
C SER A 39 0.47 12.43 -25.10
N GLU A 40 1.53 13.05 -25.63
CA GLU A 40 1.90 14.43 -25.24
C GLU A 40 0.78 15.45 -25.51
N LYS A 41 -0.04 15.20 -26.54
CA LYS A 41 -1.21 16.04 -26.86
C LYS A 41 -2.25 16.00 -25.75
N ASP A 42 -2.41 14.85 -25.09
CA ASP A 42 -3.31 14.70 -23.96
C ASP A 42 -2.79 15.43 -22.73
N LEU A 43 -1.48 15.36 -22.47
CA LEU A 43 -0.82 16.13 -21.41
C LEU A 43 -1.01 17.64 -21.61
N ALA A 44 -0.74 18.15 -22.82
CA ALA A 44 -0.92 19.57 -23.13
C ALA A 44 -2.38 20.01 -22.95
N SER A 45 -3.33 19.15 -23.34
CA SER A 45 -4.76 19.39 -23.14
C SER A 45 -5.13 19.38 -21.65
N ALA A 46 -4.56 18.45 -20.87
CA ALA A 46 -4.75 18.36 -19.43
C ALA A 46 -4.30 19.62 -18.68
N ILE A 47 -3.11 20.12 -19.01
CA ILE A 47 -2.55 21.33 -18.39
C ILE A 47 -3.39 22.57 -18.77
N SER A 48 -3.77 22.69 -20.04
CA SER A 48 -4.49 23.88 -20.52
C SER A 48 -5.97 23.93 -20.16
N LYS A 49 -6.64 22.77 -20.04
CA LYS A 49 -8.11 22.69 -19.91
C LYS A 49 -8.62 22.06 -18.61
N TYR A 50 -7.85 21.17 -18.00
CA TYR A 50 -8.33 20.30 -16.91
C TYR A 50 -7.61 20.56 -15.59
N MET A 51 -7.13 21.79 -15.37
CA MET A 51 -6.48 22.25 -14.13
C MET A 51 -5.32 21.38 -13.63
N PHE A 52 -4.64 20.67 -14.53
CA PHE A 52 -3.37 20.03 -14.19
C PHE A 52 -2.29 21.09 -14.00
N HIS A 53 -1.53 20.94 -12.93
CA HIS A 53 -0.36 21.77 -12.65
C HIS A 53 0.89 21.03 -13.12
N GLU A 54 1.68 21.68 -13.97
CA GLU A 54 2.97 21.16 -14.41
C GLU A 54 3.94 21.06 -13.22
N CYS A 55 4.70 19.98 -13.16
CA CYS A 55 5.69 19.73 -12.12
C CYS A 55 6.80 18.81 -12.66
N HIS A 56 7.98 18.80 -12.05
CA HIS A 56 9.05 17.89 -12.46
C HIS A 56 9.64 17.18 -11.24
N LEU A 57 8.95 16.12 -10.80
CA LEU A 57 9.33 15.37 -9.59
C LEU A 57 9.81 13.97 -9.97
N GLY A 58 10.90 13.51 -9.35
CA GLY A 58 11.46 12.18 -9.56
C GLY A 58 11.17 11.24 -8.40
N PHE A 59 10.83 9.99 -8.70
CA PHE A 59 10.54 8.93 -7.73
C PHE A 59 11.27 7.64 -8.08
N CYS A 60 11.56 6.81 -7.08
CA CYS A 60 12.31 5.56 -7.22
C CYS A 60 11.44 4.38 -7.66
N ASN A 61 10.12 4.47 -7.46
CA ASN A 61 9.14 3.44 -7.83
C ASN A 61 7.71 4.01 -7.79
N LEU A 62 6.75 3.22 -8.30
CA LEU A 62 5.35 3.61 -8.40
C LEU A 62 4.68 3.78 -7.04
N SER A 63 5.06 2.96 -6.04
CA SER A 63 4.52 3.05 -4.68
C SER A 63 4.83 4.40 -4.03
N GLU A 64 6.03 4.92 -4.25
CA GLU A 64 6.45 6.24 -3.78
C GLU A 64 5.65 7.36 -4.46
N THR A 65 5.46 7.26 -5.79
CA THR A 65 4.64 8.19 -6.57
C THR A 65 3.19 8.21 -6.07
N ILE A 66 2.56 7.04 -5.86
CA ILE A 66 1.19 6.91 -5.34
C ILE A 66 1.10 7.51 -3.93
N SER A 67 2.09 7.25 -3.08
CA SER A 67 2.12 7.79 -1.71
C SER A 67 2.18 9.32 -1.70
N PHE A 68 2.99 9.89 -2.61
CA PHE A 68 3.03 11.33 -2.82
C PHE A 68 1.68 11.90 -3.27
N LEU A 69 1.02 11.27 -4.24
CA LEU A 69 -0.29 11.73 -4.73
C LEU A 69 -1.37 11.67 -3.66
N LYS A 70 -1.43 10.57 -2.90
CA LYS A 70 -2.34 10.45 -1.76
C LYS A 70 -2.12 11.57 -0.76
N LYS A 71 -0.86 11.85 -0.40
CA LYS A 71 -0.54 12.96 0.51
C LYS A 71 -1.00 14.30 -0.05
N LYS A 72 -0.75 14.57 -1.33
CA LYS A 72 -1.18 15.83 -1.99
C LYS A 72 -2.69 15.97 -2.07
N TYR A 73 -3.39 14.88 -2.32
CA TYR A 73 -4.85 14.86 -2.29
C TYR A 73 -5.39 15.19 -0.89
N VAL A 74 -4.86 14.57 0.17
CA VAL A 74 -5.26 14.88 1.55
C VAL A 74 -4.98 16.36 1.88
N GLU A 75 -3.78 16.86 1.58
CA GLU A 75 -3.44 18.27 1.77
C GLU A 75 -4.39 19.22 1.03
N ALA A 76 -4.83 18.83 -0.18
CA ALA A 76 -5.75 19.62 -0.99
C ALA A 76 -7.18 19.62 -0.42
N MET A 77 -7.66 18.47 0.06
CA MET A 77 -8.97 18.35 0.72
C MET A 77 -9.03 19.13 2.04
N GLU A 78 -7.97 19.04 2.86
CA GLU A 78 -7.85 19.80 4.11
C GLU A 78 -7.90 21.32 3.87
N LYS A 79 -7.25 21.81 2.80
CA LYS A 79 -7.32 23.22 2.40
C LYS A 79 -8.71 23.67 1.98
N GLN A 80 -9.55 22.76 1.48
CA GLN A 80 -10.95 23.05 1.15
C GLN A 80 -11.88 22.94 2.37
N GLY A 81 -11.34 22.67 3.57
CA GLY A 81 -12.14 22.46 4.77
C GLY A 81 -12.90 21.13 4.76
N ILE A 82 -12.59 20.23 3.81
CA ILE A 82 -13.15 18.89 3.75
C ILE A 82 -12.35 18.03 4.72
N SER A 83 -12.92 17.75 5.89
CA SER A 83 -12.36 16.77 6.80
C SER A 83 -12.57 15.38 6.21
N LEU A 84 -11.50 14.60 6.07
CA LEU A 84 -11.64 13.18 5.77
C LEU A 84 -12.51 12.52 6.85
N PRO A 85 -13.42 11.61 6.46
CA PRO A 85 -14.27 10.93 7.41
C PRO A 85 -13.42 10.24 8.48
N LYS A 86 -13.83 10.37 9.73
CA LYS A 86 -13.14 9.71 10.84
C LYS A 86 -13.20 8.20 10.65
N GLN A 87 -12.28 7.45 11.28
CA GLN A 87 -12.21 6.00 11.12
C GLN A 87 -13.55 5.30 11.45
N GLU A 88 -14.32 5.86 12.38
CA GLU A 88 -15.65 5.36 12.76
C GLU A 88 -16.71 5.59 11.67
N GLU A 89 -16.64 6.74 10.98
CA GLU A 89 -17.51 7.07 9.85
C GLU A 89 -17.16 6.22 8.62
N LEU A 90 -15.88 5.98 8.36
CA LEU A 90 -15.44 5.04 7.32
C LEU A 90 -15.97 3.62 7.59
N LYS A 91 -15.94 3.17 8.85
CA LYS A 91 -16.50 1.86 9.24
C LYS A 91 -18.01 1.80 9.10
N SER A 92 -18.73 2.90 9.36
CA SER A 92 -20.19 2.93 9.18
C SER A 92 -20.57 2.88 7.71
N LEU A 93 -19.79 3.51 6.82
CA LEU A 93 -20.00 3.46 5.36
C LEU A 93 -19.85 2.06 4.79
N LEU A 94 -18.92 1.25 5.32
CA LEU A 94 -18.73 -0.13 4.87
C LEU A 94 -19.99 -1.00 5.07
N ARG A 95 -20.88 -0.66 6.01
CA ARG A 95 -22.15 -1.38 6.19
C ARG A 95 -23.08 -1.27 4.97
N TYR A 96 -22.94 -0.19 4.22
CA TYR A 96 -23.73 0.09 3.02
C TYR A 96 -23.05 -0.36 1.73
N ALA A 97 -21.79 -0.83 1.81
CA ALA A 97 -21.08 -1.32 0.65
C ALA A 97 -21.80 -2.52 0.01
N THR A 98 -21.64 -2.64 -1.31
CA THR A 98 -22.10 -3.82 -2.07
C THR A 98 -21.19 -5.01 -1.78
N ASP A 99 -21.72 -6.21 -2.02
CA ASP A 99 -20.98 -7.45 -1.83
C ASP A 99 -19.69 -7.48 -2.67
N GLU A 100 -19.73 -6.95 -3.89
CA GLU A 100 -18.57 -6.80 -4.77
C GLU A 100 -17.47 -5.92 -4.15
N ILE A 101 -17.84 -4.80 -3.51
CA ILE A 101 -16.87 -3.91 -2.86
C ILE A 101 -16.25 -4.60 -1.64
N LEU A 102 -17.06 -5.26 -0.82
CA LEU A 102 -16.60 -6.00 0.36
C LEU A 102 -15.64 -7.13 -0.04
N TRP A 103 -15.98 -7.86 -1.11
CA TRP A 103 -15.10 -8.87 -1.69
C TRP A 103 -13.80 -8.29 -2.21
N GLY A 104 -13.86 -7.17 -2.94
CA GLY A 104 -12.67 -6.49 -3.46
C GLY A 104 -11.68 -6.08 -2.36
N TYR A 105 -12.17 -5.68 -1.18
CA TYR A 105 -11.29 -5.41 -0.03
C TYR A 105 -10.59 -6.67 0.51
N LEU A 106 -11.30 -7.82 0.57
CA LEU A 106 -10.70 -9.10 0.96
C LEU A 106 -9.64 -9.55 -0.07
N GLU A 107 -9.95 -9.44 -1.37
CA GLU A 107 -8.99 -9.76 -2.42
C GLU A 107 -7.76 -8.85 -2.35
N LYS A 108 -7.94 -7.57 -2.06
CA LYS A 108 -6.83 -6.62 -1.89
C LYS A 108 -5.96 -6.98 -0.68
N ALA A 109 -6.57 -7.36 0.44
CA ALA A 109 -5.83 -7.83 1.60
C ALA A 109 -4.97 -9.07 1.28
N GLU A 110 -5.53 -10.02 0.54
CA GLU A 110 -4.85 -11.23 0.14
C GLU A 110 -3.76 -11.01 -0.91
N LYS A 111 -4.07 -10.31 -2.00
CA LYS A 111 -3.23 -10.23 -3.21
C LYS A 111 -2.22 -9.09 -3.16
N GLU A 112 -2.47 -8.05 -2.37
CA GLU A 112 -1.58 -6.90 -2.27
C GLU A 112 -0.93 -6.80 -0.89
N PHE A 113 -1.72 -6.75 0.19
CA PHE A 113 -1.17 -6.43 1.51
C PHE A 113 -0.33 -7.59 2.11
N ILE A 114 -0.77 -8.84 2.00
CA ILE A 114 0.02 -9.98 2.47
C ILE A 114 1.35 -10.10 1.71
N PRO A 115 1.40 -10.12 0.36
CA PRO A 115 2.67 -10.21 -0.39
C PRO A 115 3.62 -9.04 -0.12
N GLN A 116 3.08 -7.84 0.09
CA GLN A 116 3.88 -6.66 0.46
C GLN A 116 4.28 -6.65 1.95
N ARG A 117 3.99 -7.72 2.69
CA ARG A 117 4.24 -7.86 4.13
C ARG A 117 3.59 -6.78 5.00
N ASN A 118 2.51 -6.18 4.51
CA ASN A 118 1.69 -5.24 5.26
C ASN A 118 0.60 -5.99 6.05
N LEU A 119 1.04 -6.91 6.92
CA LEU A 119 0.18 -7.89 7.58
C LEU A 119 -0.84 -7.22 8.51
N ASP A 120 -0.45 -6.16 9.22
CA ASP A 120 -1.34 -5.43 10.13
C ASP A 120 -2.51 -4.77 9.38
N ALA A 121 -2.25 -4.25 8.17
CA ALA A 121 -3.30 -3.67 7.33
C ALA A 121 -4.25 -4.74 6.77
N ALA A 122 -3.70 -5.87 6.31
CA ALA A 122 -4.49 -7.01 5.82
C ALA A 122 -5.43 -7.55 6.92
N GLU A 123 -4.89 -7.79 8.11
CA GLU A 123 -5.64 -8.27 9.27
C GLU A 123 -6.70 -7.25 9.72
N ALA A 124 -6.34 -5.96 9.78
CA ALA A 124 -7.29 -4.91 10.16
C ALA A 124 -8.49 -4.83 9.20
N ILE A 125 -8.27 -5.04 7.90
CA ILE A 125 -9.34 -5.10 6.90
C ILE A 125 -10.23 -6.31 7.17
N ALA A 126 -9.64 -7.52 7.28
CA ALA A 126 -10.40 -8.74 7.53
C ALA A 126 -11.27 -8.63 8.81
N LEU A 127 -10.67 -8.19 9.92
CA LEU A 127 -11.38 -7.98 11.19
C LEU A 127 -12.47 -6.92 11.11
N ALA A 128 -12.28 -5.84 10.34
CA ALA A 128 -13.30 -4.82 10.15
C ALA A 128 -14.50 -5.37 9.36
N LEU A 129 -14.24 -6.15 8.31
CA LEU A 129 -15.28 -6.75 7.47
C LEU A 129 -16.06 -7.83 8.21
N MET A 130 -15.42 -8.64 9.05
CA MET A 130 -16.11 -9.65 9.88
C MET A 130 -17.11 -9.08 10.89
N ARG A 131 -17.13 -7.75 11.11
CA ARG A 131 -18.11 -7.07 11.97
C ARG A 131 -19.34 -6.56 11.21
N ILE A 132 -19.39 -6.77 9.89
CA ILE A 132 -20.48 -6.32 9.03
C ILE A 132 -21.47 -7.48 8.86
N ASP A 133 -22.74 -7.24 9.18
CA ASP A 133 -23.80 -8.27 9.13
C ASP A 133 -23.88 -9.02 7.79
N LYS A 134 -23.65 -8.32 6.67
CA LYS A 134 -23.60 -8.94 5.34
C LYS A 134 -22.49 -9.98 5.20
N VAL A 135 -21.30 -9.67 5.72
CA VAL A 135 -20.14 -10.57 5.69
C VAL A 135 -20.36 -11.73 6.65
N ILE A 136 -20.91 -11.46 7.84
CA ILE A 136 -21.23 -12.49 8.84
C ILE A 136 -22.22 -13.53 8.28
N LYS A 137 -23.22 -13.08 7.49
CA LYS A 137 -24.23 -13.95 6.89
C LYS A 137 -23.78 -14.62 5.59
N ASN A 138 -22.60 -14.26 5.06
CA ASN A 138 -22.05 -14.80 3.83
C ASN A 138 -20.84 -15.68 4.16
N ASP A 139 -21.07 -16.99 4.26
CA ASP A 139 -20.04 -17.97 4.64
C ASP A 139 -18.78 -17.86 3.78
N THR A 140 -18.92 -17.58 2.48
CA THR A 140 -17.79 -17.43 1.56
C THR A 140 -16.91 -16.24 1.96
N MET A 141 -17.51 -15.07 2.23
CA MET A 141 -16.77 -13.89 2.64
C MET A 141 -16.17 -14.04 4.05
N PHE A 142 -16.95 -14.64 4.96
CA PHE A 142 -16.51 -14.86 6.33
C PHE A 142 -15.31 -15.81 6.39
N ASN A 143 -15.38 -16.93 5.68
CA ASN A 143 -14.27 -17.88 5.58
C ASN A 143 -13.05 -17.27 4.89
N LYS A 144 -13.26 -16.43 3.88
CA LYS A 144 -12.16 -15.70 3.22
C LYS A 144 -11.46 -14.72 4.19
N ALA A 145 -12.21 -14.04 5.04
CA ALA A 145 -11.64 -13.16 6.06
C ALA A 145 -10.85 -13.95 7.11
N LEU A 146 -11.33 -15.13 7.53
CA LEU A 146 -10.60 -16.03 8.40
C LEU A 146 -9.28 -16.51 7.76
N ASP A 147 -9.33 -16.97 6.50
CA ASP A 147 -8.14 -17.40 5.75
C ASP A 147 -7.07 -16.28 5.68
N ILE A 148 -7.48 -15.04 5.47
CA ILE A 148 -6.57 -13.89 5.49
C ILE A 148 -5.90 -13.72 6.85
N ILE A 149 -6.65 -13.83 7.95
CA ILE A 149 -6.12 -13.72 9.32
C ILE A 149 -5.12 -14.85 9.59
N ASP A 150 -5.49 -16.08 9.26
CA ASP A 150 -4.63 -17.27 9.44
C ASP A 150 -3.33 -17.13 8.66
N ARG A 151 -3.39 -16.70 7.39
CA ARG A 151 -2.21 -16.44 6.57
C ARG A 151 -1.33 -15.31 7.11
N CYS A 152 -1.92 -14.24 7.63
CA CYS A 152 -1.16 -13.19 8.32
C CYS A 152 -0.40 -13.76 9.53
N GLN A 153 -1.05 -14.66 10.29
CA GLN A 153 -0.44 -15.31 11.45
C GLN A 153 0.68 -16.28 11.05
N GLU A 154 0.48 -17.08 10.01
CA GLU A 154 1.50 -17.97 9.44
C GLU A 154 2.72 -17.18 8.96
N GLU A 155 2.54 -16.10 8.23
CA GLU A 155 3.65 -15.26 7.76
C GLU A 155 4.39 -14.62 8.94
N ARG A 156 3.68 -14.17 9.99
CA ARG A 156 4.33 -13.70 11.23
C ARG A 156 5.15 -14.80 11.91
N ASN A 157 4.64 -16.03 11.95
CA ASN A 157 5.35 -17.16 12.54
C ASN A 157 6.60 -17.52 11.73
N LYS A 158 6.50 -17.60 10.39
CA LYS A 158 7.68 -17.81 9.51
C LYS A 158 8.73 -16.73 9.72
N LEU A 159 8.32 -15.46 9.85
CA LEU A 159 9.20 -14.34 10.17
C LEU A 159 9.86 -14.50 11.55
N ARG A 160 9.08 -14.88 12.57
CA ARG A 160 9.58 -15.12 13.92
C ARG A 160 10.59 -16.26 13.96
N ASP A 161 10.28 -17.37 13.30
CA ASP A 161 11.15 -18.54 13.22
C ASP A 161 12.43 -18.22 12.45
N PHE A 162 12.33 -17.44 11.36
CA PHE A 162 13.50 -16.92 10.64
C PHE A 162 14.40 -16.02 11.50
N ILE A 163 13.82 -15.19 12.37
CA ILE A 163 14.59 -14.33 13.30
C ILE A 163 15.23 -15.16 14.43
N LEU A 164 14.56 -16.24 14.86
CA LEU A 164 15.02 -17.10 15.96
C LEU A 164 15.99 -18.20 15.49
N ASP A 165 16.03 -18.52 14.20
CA ASP A 165 16.96 -19.50 13.65
C ASP A 165 18.40 -18.96 13.63
N THR A 166 19.13 -19.31 14.68
CA THR A 166 20.53 -18.93 14.91
C THR A 166 21.51 -19.48 13.87
N GLY A 167 21.14 -20.50 13.08
CA GLY A 167 21.98 -21.04 12.01
C GLY A 167 22.12 -20.10 10.82
N VAL A 168 21.06 -19.36 10.49
CA VAL A 168 21.02 -18.42 9.35
C VAL A 168 21.85 -17.17 9.63
N LEU A 169 21.86 -16.70 10.88
CA LEU A 169 22.65 -15.52 11.31
C LEU A 169 24.16 -15.76 11.19
N LYS A 170 24.63 -16.98 11.54
CA LYS A 170 26.03 -17.39 11.37
C LYS A 170 26.48 -17.34 9.92
N HIS A 171 25.63 -17.79 9.01
CA HIS A 171 25.98 -17.91 7.60
C HIS A 171 25.88 -16.59 6.83
N ARG A 172 24.92 -15.73 7.17
CA ARG A 172 24.69 -14.44 6.49
C ARG A 172 25.45 -13.26 7.09
N PHE A 173 25.73 -13.26 8.40
CA PHE A 173 26.35 -12.13 9.08
C PHE A 173 27.53 -12.56 10.00
N PRO A 174 28.55 -13.25 9.46
CA PRO A 174 29.68 -13.76 10.26
C PRO A 174 30.46 -12.66 10.98
N ASN A 175 30.44 -11.44 10.46
CA ASN A 175 31.10 -10.29 11.07
C ASN A 175 30.26 -9.60 12.15
N ALA A 176 28.93 -9.75 12.14
CA ALA A 176 28.05 -9.16 13.13
C ALA A 176 28.09 -9.92 14.46
N GLU A 177 28.17 -11.27 14.42
CA GLU A 177 28.35 -12.08 15.64
C GLU A 177 29.67 -11.79 16.38
N LYS A 178 30.71 -11.34 15.66
CA LYS A 178 31.99 -10.97 16.28
C LYS A 178 31.93 -9.64 17.02
N ARG A 179 30.99 -8.75 16.68
CA ARG A 179 30.93 -7.37 17.19
C ARG A 179 29.75 -7.09 18.11
N TYR A 180 28.66 -7.85 17.99
CA TYR A 180 27.43 -7.60 18.70
C TYR A 180 26.92 -8.86 19.37
N THR A 181 26.33 -8.71 20.56
CA THR A 181 25.66 -9.83 21.22
C THR A 181 24.45 -10.27 20.39
N LYS A 182 24.10 -11.56 20.47
CA LYS A 182 22.93 -12.12 19.76
C LYS A 182 21.65 -11.32 20.03
N LYS A 183 21.48 -10.84 21.27
CA LYS A 183 20.34 -10.01 21.68
C LYS A 183 20.30 -8.68 20.92
N SER A 184 21.45 -8.03 20.77
CA SER A 184 21.60 -6.77 20.02
C SER A 184 21.35 -6.94 18.52
N ILE A 185 21.78 -8.05 17.92
CA ILE A 185 21.52 -8.34 16.49
C ILE A 185 20.01 -8.52 16.26
N ILE A 186 19.34 -9.28 17.13
CA ILE A 186 17.89 -9.48 17.08
C ILE A 186 17.14 -8.15 17.27
N GLU A 187 17.59 -7.29 18.19
CA GLU A 187 17.00 -5.95 18.36
C GLU A 187 17.18 -5.06 17.13
N ILE A 188 18.37 -5.02 16.54
CA ILE A 188 18.63 -4.25 15.31
C ILE A 188 17.77 -4.78 14.15
N MET A 189 17.63 -6.10 14.00
CA MET A 189 16.76 -6.68 12.97
C MET A 189 15.29 -6.33 13.19
N LYS A 190 14.81 -6.38 14.43
CA LYS A 190 13.44 -5.96 14.80
C LYS A 190 13.22 -4.47 14.52
N ASP A 191 14.19 -3.62 14.82
CA ASP A 191 14.08 -2.18 14.63
C ASP A 191 14.14 -1.80 13.14
N THR A 192 14.99 -2.47 12.36
CA THR A 192 15.06 -2.34 10.89
C THR A 192 13.76 -2.81 10.22
N TYR A 193 13.15 -3.87 10.75
CA TYR A 193 11.85 -4.38 10.30
C TYR A 193 10.72 -3.38 10.59
N LYS A 194 10.67 -2.83 11.81
CA LYS A 194 9.70 -1.77 12.18
C LYS A 194 9.82 -0.54 11.28
N ARG A 195 11.02 -0.23 10.79
CA ARG A 195 11.28 0.89 9.86
C ARG A 195 10.95 0.57 8.39
N LYS A 196 10.42 -0.61 8.07
CA LYS A 196 10.14 -1.09 6.69
C LYS A 196 11.37 -1.08 5.77
N GLN A 197 12.57 -1.27 6.33
CA GLN A 197 13.84 -1.14 5.60
C GLN A 197 14.48 -2.45 5.15
N LEU A 198 13.81 -3.60 5.28
CA LEU A 198 14.38 -4.85 4.75
C LEU A 198 14.13 -4.98 3.25
N LEU A 199 15.26 -4.84 2.55
CA LEU A 199 15.56 -5.11 1.15
C LEU A 199 14.62 -6.13 0.49
N SER A 200 14.05 -5.72 -0.63
CA SER A 200 13.67 -6.60 -1.72
C SER A 200 14.81 -7.59 -2.00
N VAL A 201 14.53 -8.88 -1.78
CA VAL A 201 15.26 -9.96 -2.44
C VAL A 201 14.45 -10.32 -3.67
#